data_AF-A0A9X2QIP0-F1
#
_entry.id   AF-A0A9X2QIP0-F1
#
_cell.length_a   1.000
_cell.length_b   1.000
_cell.length_c   1.000
_cell.angle_alpha   90.00
_cell.angle_beta   90.00
_cell.angle_gamma   90.00
#
_symmetry.space_group_name_H-M   'P 1'
#
loop_
_entity.id
_entity.type
_entity.pdbx_description
1 polymer ?
#
loop_
_entity_poly.entity_id
_entity_poly.type
_entity_poly.pdbx_seq_one_letter_code
_entity_poly.pdbx_strand_id
1 'polypeptide(L)'
;MSRQSRFETTTYRDHEIRVRAEQASPTARWTLWVDVYANNGSTRLPRISDQHQTWETYQDAIAQGFRAGRLLIDRQRQTADA
;
A
#
# COMPACT_ATOMS: atom_id res chain seq x y z
N MET A 1 15.05 0.82 21.60
CA MET A 1 13.89 1.50 20.98
C MET A 1 13.21 0.52 20.06
N SER A 2 11.89 0.31 20.19
CA SER A 2 11.16 -0.72 19.45
C SER A 2 10.57 -0.18 18.16
N ARG A 3 10.88 -0.82 17.03
CA ARG A 3 10.24 -0.59 15.73
C ARG A 3 8.75 -0.92 15.83
N GLN A 4 7.90 -0.13 15.19
CA GLN A 4 6.46 -0.39 15.09
C GLN A 4 6.07 -0.74 13.65
N SER A 5 5.16 -1.69 13.47
CA SER A 5 4.59 -2.02 12.17
C SER A 5 3.09 -2.24 12.28
N ARG A 6 2.37 -1.87 11.21
CA ARG A 6 0.93 -2.07 11.04
C ARG A 6 0.67 -2.64 9.66
N PHE A 7 -0.25 -3.58 9.58
CA PHE A 7 -0.58 -4.30 8.36
C PHE A 7 -2.09 -4.31 8.20
N GLU A 8 -2.57 -3.88 7.04
CA GLU A 8 -3.97 -3.94 6.68
C GLU A 8 -4.14 -4.45 5.25
N THR A 9 -5.21 -5.20 5.02
CA THR A 9 -5.52 -5.78 3.72
C THR A 9 -6.96 -5.43 3.35
N THR A 10 -7.19 -5.12 2.08
CA THR A 10 -8.53 -4.94 1.53
C THR A 10 -8.61 -5.52 0.11
N THR A 11 -9.82 -5.88 -0.31
CA THR A 11 -10.08 -6.34 -1.66
C THR A 11 -10.75 -5.22 -2.47
N TYR A 12 -10.30 -5.02 -3.70
CA TYR A 12 -10.87 -4.04 -4.63
C TYR A 12 -10.83 -4.58 -6.07
N ARG A 13 -12.00 -4.72 -6.71
CA ARG A 13 -12.13 -5.17 -8.11
C ARG A 13 -11.33 -6.46 -8.41
N ASP A 14 -11.49 -7.48 -7.57
CA ASP A 14 -10.79 -8.78 -7.65
C ASP A 14 -9.26 -8.71 -7.47
N HIS A 15 -8.77 -7.59 -6.94
CA HIS A 15 -7.39 -7.42 -6.51
C HIS A 15 -7.33 -7.33 -4.99
N GLU A 16 -6.30 -7.93 -4.41
CA GLU A 16 -5.99 -7.77 -3.00
C GLU A 16 -4.93 -6.67 -2.83
N ILE A 17 -5.20 -5.68 -2.00
CA ILE A 17 -4.28 -4.60 -1.66
C ILE A 17 -3.82 -4.84 -0.23
N ARG A 18 -2.53 -5.11 -0.06
CA ARG A 18 -1.87 -5.25 1.24
C ARG A 18 -1.04 -4.01 1.52
N VAL A 19 -1.32 -3.36 2.63
CA VAL A 19 -0.64 -2.13 3.06
C VAL A 19 0.14 -2.42 4.34
N ARG A 20 1.43 -2.10 4.31
CA ARG A 20 2.31 -2.10 5.48
C ARG A 20 2.72 -0.67 5.78
N ALA A 21 2.51 -0.25 7.02
CA ALA A 21 3.09 0.97 7.57
C ALA A 21 4.14 0.60 8.61
N GLU A 22 5.32 1.25 8.58
CA GLU A 22 6.39 1.03 9.55
C GLU A 22 6.92 2.34 10.13
N GLN A 23 7.17 2.34 11.43
CA GLN A 23 7.85 3.39 12.17
C GLN A 23 9.17 2.81 12.71
N ALA A 24 10.31 3.31 12.23
CA ALA A 24 11.62 2.79 12.60
C ALA A 24 11.99 3.05 14.08
N SER A 25 11.46 4.12 14.66
CA SER A 25 11.57 4.51 16.07
C SER A 25 10.32 5.31 16.49
N PRO A 26 10.05 5.49 17.80
CA PRO A 26 8.85 6.21 18.27
C PRO A 26 8.72 7.65 17.76
N THR A 27 9.83 8.28 17.39
CA THR A 27 9.89 9.66 16.88
C THR A 27 10.07 9.74 15.37
N ALA A 28 10.28 8.61 14.69
CA ALA A 28 10.36 8.58 13.23
C ALA A 28 8.96 8.73 12.61
N ARG A 29 8.90 9.23 11.39
CA ARG A 29 7.65 9.20 10.63
C ARG A 29 7.35 7.80 10.11
N TRP A 30 6.08 7.53 9.85
CA TRP A 30 5.63 6.29 9.25
C TRP A 30 6.01 6.25 7.78
N THR A 31 6.47 5.09 7.34
CA THR A 31 6.80 4.76 5.95
C THR A 31 5.86 3.68 5.45
N LEU A 32 5.62 3.65 4.13
CA LEU A 32 4.57 2.86 3.50
C LEU A 32 5.14 1.88 2.47
N TRP A 33 4.58 0.66 2.47
CA TRP A 33 4.70 -0.28 1.36
C TRP A 33 3.31 -0.79 0.99
N VAL A 34 3.00 -0.78 -0.30
CA VAL A 34 1.77 -1.34 -0.85
C VAL A 34 2.14 -2.46 -1.82
N ASP A 35 1.61 -3.64 -1.53
CA ASP A 35 1.64 -4.78 -2.44
C ASP A 35 0.24 -5.02 -2.97
N VAL A 36 0.08 -4.99 -4.29
CA VAL A 36 -1.20 -5.29 -4.95
C VAL A 36 -1.08 -6.63 -5.65
N TYR A 37 -2.06 -7.50 -5.44
CA TYR A 37 -2.14 -8.81 -6.06
C TYR A 37 -3.39 -8.89 -6.93
N ALA A 38 -3.21 -9.23 -8.20
CA ALA A 38 -4.26 -9.55 -9.16
C ALA A 38 -4.53 -11.06 -9.22
N ASN A 39 -5.58 -11.45 -9.94
CA ASN A 39 -5.94 -12.84 -10.22
C ASN A 39 -6.04 -13.68 -8.92
N ASN A 40 -6.83 -13.23 -7.95
CA ASN A 40 -7.01 -13.91 -6.65
C ASN A 40 -5.69 -14.21 -5.90
N GLY A 41 -4.69 -13.32 -6.00
CA GLY A 41 -3.43 -13.48 -5.29
C GLY A 41 -2.29 -14.08 -6.12
N SER A 42 -2.56 -14.57 -7.34
CA SER A 42 -1.56 -15.25 -8.16
C SER A 42 -0.53 -14.33 -8.81
N THR A 43 -0.88 -13.06 -9.06
CA THR A 43 0.01 -12.11 -9.74
C THR A 43 0.27 -10.91 -8.86
N ARG A 44 1.52 -10.72 -8.41
CA ARG A 44 1.90 -9.52 -7.66
C ARG A 44 2.31 -8.41 -8.63
N LEU A 45 1.67 -7.26 -8.51
CA LEU A 45 1.99 -6.05 -9.26
C LEU A 45 3.25 -5.36 -8.70
N PRO A 46 3.86 -4.42 -9.45
CA PRO A 46 4.97 -3.63 -8.95
C PRO A 46 4.65 -3.01 -7.59
N ARG A 47 5.52 -3.26 -6.61
CA ARG A 47 5.37 -2.72 -5.25
C ARG A 47 5.44 -1.21 -5.30
N ILE A 48 4.51 -0.56 -4.61
CA ILE A 48 4.55 0.87 -4.36
C ILE A 48 5.25 1.07 -3.03
N SER A 49 6.43 1.65 -3.05
CA SER A 49 7.13 2.10 -1.84
C SER A 49 7.86 3.39 -2.16
N ASP A 50 7.29 4.51 -1.74
CA ASP A 50 7.97 5.79 -1.76
C ASP A 50 8.50 6.06 -0.34
N GLN A 51 9.82 5.96 -0.18
CA GLN A 51 10.47 6.22 1.10
C GLN A 51 10.67 7.72 1.37
N HIS A 52 10.41 8.58 0.38
CA HIS A 52 10.45 10.03 0.55
C HIS A 52 9.14 10.58 1.10
N GLN A 53 8.02 9.89 0.83
CA GLN A 53 6.73 10.23 1.40
C GLN A 53 6.56 9.56 2.77
N THR A 54 6.26 10.36 3.79
CA THR A 54 6.14 9.89 5.18
C THR A 54 4.94 10.53 5.87
N TRP A 55 4.39 9.83 6.88
CA TRP A 55 3.16 10.23 7.57
C TRP A 55 3.38 10.34 9.08
N GLU A 56 2.61 11.21 9.72
CA GLU A 56 2.66 11.42 11.17
C GLU A 56 1.95 10.30 11.92
N THR A 57 0.85 9.78 11.34
CA THR A 57 0.07 8.68 11.91
C THR A 57 0.12 7.45 11.03
N TYR A 58 -0.05 6.26 11.63
CA TYR A 58 -0.15 5.04 10.83
C TYR A 58 -1.46 5.02 10.04
N GLN A 59 -2.55 5.60 10.56
CA GLN A 59 -3.85 5.64 9.88
C GLN A 59 -3.75 6.38 8.55
N ASP A 60 -3.05 7.52 8.51
CA ASP A 60 -2.84 8.28 7.28
C ASP A 60 -1.99 7.49 6.27
N ALA A 61 -0.94 6.80 6.75
CA ALA A 61 -0.13 5.94 5.90
C ALA A 61 -0.96 4.79 5.30
N ILE A 62 -1.81 4.13 6.10
CA ILE A 62 -2.70 3.07 5.63
C ILE A 62 -3.71 3.59 4.61
N ALA A 63 -4.41 4.70 4.92
CA ALA A 63 -5.40 5.29 4.03
C ALA A 63 -4.79 5.69 2.68
N GLN A 64 -3.60 6.29 2.70
CA GLN A 64 -2.86 6.63 1.50
C GLN A 64 -2.39 5.39 0.73
N GLY A 65 -1.99 4.33 1.43
CA GLY A 65 -1.65 3.04 0.82
C GLY A 65 -2.80 2.42 0.04
N PHE A 66 -4.00 2.41 0.63
CA PHE A 66 -5.19 1.93 -0.09
C PHE A 66 -5.54 2.81 -1.28
N ARG A 67 -5.44 4.13 -1.15
CA ARG A 67 -5.66 5.05 -2.28
C ARG A 67 -4.68 4.76 -3.42
N ALA A 68 -3.39 4.61 -3.13
CA ALA A 68 -2.37 4.31 -4.13
C ALA A 68 -2.60 2.97 -4.81
N GLY A 69 -2.96 1.92 -4.04
CA GLY A 69 -3.29 0.60 -4.59
C GLY A 69 -4.50 0.64 -5.54
N ARG A 70 -5.57 1.36 -5.17
CA ARG A 70 -6.75 1.54 -6.03
C ARG A 70 -6.41 2.27 -7.33
N LEU A 71 -5.63 3.36 -7.25
CA LEU A 71 -5.18 4.10 -8.44
C LEU A 71 -4.35 3.24 -9.39
N LEU A 72 -3.51 2.34 -8.87
CA LEU A 72 -2.75 1.39 -9.70
C LEU A 72 -3.69 0.45 -10.45
N ILE A 73 -4.67 -0.13 -9.76
CA ILE A 73 -5.67 -1.03 -10.35
C ILE A 73 -6.50 -0.31 -11.42
N ASP A 74 -6.95 0.91 -11.13
CA ASP A 74 -7.76 1.71 -12.05
C ASP A 74 -7.00 2.03 -13.34
N ARG A 75 -5.72 2.39 -13.24
CA ARG A 75 -4.86 2.64 -14.41
C ARG A 75 -4.64 1.38 -15.26
N GLN A 76 -4.39 0.23 -14.63
CA GLN A 76 -4.21 -1.02 -15.37
C GLN A 76 -5.45 -1.41 -16.17
N ARG A 77 -6.64 -1.19 -15.61
CA ARG A 77 -7.90 -1.44 -16.33
C ARG A 77 -8.08 -0.48 -17.50
N GLN A 78 -7.80 0.80 -17.31
CA GLN A 78 -7.84 1.78 -18.41
C GLN A 78 -6.88 1.43 -19.56
N THR A 79 -5.71 0.88 -19.27
CA THR A 79 -4.78 0.42 -20.30
C THR A 79 -5.20 -0.91 -20.94
N ALA A 80 -5.93 -1.77 -20.23
CA ALA A 80 -6.40 -3.05 -20.77
C ALA A 80 -7.63 -2.93 -21.67
N ASP A 81 -8.43 -1.87 -21.50
CA ASP A 81 -9.62 -1.57 -22.31
C ASP A 81 -9.31 -0.69 -23.55
N ALA A 82 -8.04 -0.39 -23.83
CA ALA A 82 -7.58 0.45 -24.95
C ALA A 82 -6.88 -0.38 -26.05
#